data_AF-A0A966TW66-F1
#
_entry.id   AF-A0A966TW66-F1
#
_cell.length_a   1.000
_cell.length_b   1.000
_cell.length_c   1.000
_cell.angle_alpha   90.00
_cell.angle_beta   90.00
_cell.angle_gamma   90.00
#
_symmetry.space_group_name_H-M   'P 1'
#
loop_
_entity.id
_entity.type
_entity.pdbx_description
1 polymer ?
#
loop_
_entity_poly.entity_id
_entity_poly.type
_entity_poly.pdbx_seq_one_letter_code
_entity_poly.pdbx_strand_id
1 'polypeptide(L)'
;LFCRRKPDRIIEGVGWQDFDSEGRWVQADYGRLSVVSLYLPSGSSREDRQLFKYELMDRFKPLLKKWAASGREFIICGDINIAHKEIDLKNWRSNQKNSGFLPEERAWMDWWLSDGGMVDVFREVEPGPDQFTWWSNRGQAWAKNVGWRIDYQIATPQIAKRAYAVEIFKDDRFSDHAPLIIDYRVSDRWLRTVS
;
A
#
# COMPACT_ATOMS: atom_id res chain seq x y z
N LEU A 1 -10.29 -9.95 -9.16
CA LEU A 1 -10.76 -9.25 -7.94
C LEU A 1 -11.81 -10.11 -7.24
N PHE A 2 -11.62 -10.42 -5.96
CA PHE A 2 -12.64 -11.11 -5.16
C PHE A 2 -13.44 -10.09 -4.35
N CYS A 3 -14.76 -10.13 -4.47
CA CYS A 3 -15.66 -9.25 -3.72
C CYS A 3 -16.99 -9.96 -3.48
N ARG A 4 -17.55 -9.83 -2.27
CA ARG A 4 -18.86 -10.41 -1.94
C ARG A 4 -20.00 -9.60 -2.56
N ARG A 5 -19.87 -8.27 -2.56
CA ARG A 5 -20.81 -7.34 -3.18
C ARG A 5 -20.30 -6.95 -4.57
N LYS A 6 -21.18 -6.97 -5.56
CA LYS A 6 -20.87 -6.49 -6.91
C LYS A 6 -20.50 -4.99 -6.87
N PRO A 7 -19.34 -4.58 -7.43
CA PRO A 7 -18.97 -3.18 -7.57
C PRO A 7 -19.87 -2.44 -8.54
N ASP A 8 -20.03 -1.13 -8.33
CA ASP A 8 -20.76 -0.25 -9.27
C ASP A 8 -19.97 -0.10 -10.58
N ARG A 9 -18.64 -0.08 -10.47
CA ARG A 9 -17.70 -0.01 -11.60
C ARG A 9 -16.40 -0.72 -11.26
N ILE A 10 -15.79 -1.33 -12.28
CA ILE A 10 -14.41 -1.81 -12.27
C ILE A 10 -13.59 -0.94 -13.23
N ILE A 11 -12.40 -0.54 -12.80
CA ILE A 11 -11.42 0.18 -13.64
C ILE A 11 -10.11 -0.60 -13.60
N GLU A 12 -9.56 -0.87 -14.78
CA GLU A 12 -8.28 -1.54 -14.98
C GLU A 12 -7.28 -0.54 -15.55
N GLY A 13 -6.11 -0.43 -14.92
CA GLY A 13 -5.09 0.57 -15.27
C GLY A 13 -5.38 2.02 -14.83
N VAL A 14 -4.41 2.88 -15.12
CA VAL A 14 -4.42 4.33 -14.83
C VAL A 14 -4.20 5.19 -16.09
N GLY A 15 -4.11 4.57 -17.28
CA GLY A 15 -3.95 5.23 -18.57
C GLY A 15 -2.49 5.36 -19.01
N TRP A 16 -1.57 4.60 -18.43
CA TRP A 16 -0.14 4.58 -18.78
C TRP A 16 0.23 3.22 -19.36
N GLN A 17 0.42 3.14 -20.68
CA GLN A 17 0.58 1.87 -21.38
C GLN A 17 1.72 0.99 -20.82
N ASP A 18 2.84 1.60 -20.42
CA ASP A 18 4.01 0.94 -19.85
C ASP A 18 3.76 0.34 -18.45
N PHE A 19 2.78 0.86 -17.72
CA PHE A 19 2.37 0.34 -16.42
C PHE A 19 1.16 -0.59 -16.53
N ASP A 20 0.16 -0.20 -17.32
CA ASP A 20 -1.11 -0.91 -17.46
C ASP A 20 -0.91 -2.28 -18.15
N SER A 21 0.06 -2.38 -19.06
CA SER A 21 0.42 -3.67 -19.69
C SER A 21 1.00 -4.69 -18.72
N GLU A 22 1.47 -4.29 -17.52
CA GLU A 22 1.94 -5.19 -16.48
C GLU A 22 0.83 -5.65 -15.50
N GLY A 23 -0.42 -5.20 -15.67
CA GLY A 23 -1.57 -5.68 -14.87
C GLY A 23 -1.50 -5.31 -13.39
N ARG A 24 -0.84 -4.20 -13.05
CA ARG A 24 -0.50 -3.80 -11.67
C ARG A 24 -1.58 -3.02 -10.92
N TRP A 25 -2.75 -2.88 -11.53
CA TRP A 25 -3.83 -2.04 -11.05
C TRP A 25 -5.20 -2.64 -11.31
N VAL A 26 -6.03 -2.69 -10.28
CA VAL A 26 -7.47 -2.81 -10.44
C VAL A 26 -8.18 -2.01 -9.35
N GLN A 27 -9.23 -1.29 -9.74
CA GLN A 27 -10.06 -0.50 -8.85
C GLN A 27 -11.51 -0.98 -8.91
N ALA A 28 -12.14 -1.07 -7.74
CA ALA A 28 -13.56 -1.34 -7.59
C ALA A 28 -14.26 -0.18 -6.87
N ASP A 29 -15.32 0.33 -7.47
CA ASP A 29 -16.11 1.44 -6.95
C ASP A 29 -17.37 0.96 -6.23
N TYR A 30 -17.65 1.55 -5.06
CA TYR A 30 -18.84 1.33 -4.25
C TYR A 30 -19.35 2.69 -3.72
N GLY A 31 -20.37 3.27 -4.36
CA GLY A 31 -20.87 4.60 -4.05
C GLY A 31 -19.72 5.62 -4.01
N ARG A 32 -19.48 6.23 -2.84
CA ARG A 32 -18.39 7.20 -2.62
C ARG A 32 -16.99 6.60 -2.39
N LEU A 33 -16.86 5.27 -2.30
CA LEU A 33 -15.59 4.59 -1.97
C LEU A 33 -15.01 3.89 -3.19
N SER A 34 -13.71 4.05 -3.42
CA SER A 34 -12.90 3.19 -4.28
C SER A 34 -11.99 2.31 -3.44
N VAL A 35 -11.99 1.01 -3.74
CA VAL A 35 -10.98 0.08 -3.23
C VAL A 35 -10.07 -0.30 -4.39
N VAL A 36 -8.78 -0.04 -4.22
CA VAL A 36 -7.74 -0.24 -5.23
C VAL A 36 -6.84 -1.38 -4.77
N SER A 37 -6.50 -2.26 -5.70
CA SER A 37 -5.38 -3.18 -5.60
C SER A 37 -4.24 -2.65 -6.47
N LEU A 38 -3.11 -2.32 -5.86
CA LEU A 38 -1.92 -1.76 -6.51
C LEU A 38 -0.71 -2.66 -6.26
N TYR A 39 0.03 -3.00 -7.30
CA TYR A 39 1.34 -3.67 -7.19
C TYR A 39 2.44 -2.77 -7.77
N LEU A 40 3.09 -1.99 -6.91
CA LEU A 40 4.19 -1.11 -7.33
C LEU A 40 5.43 -1.97 -7.65
N PRO A 41 6.11 -1.76 -8.80
CA PRO A 41 7.28 -2.55 -9.14
C PRO A 41 8.38 -2.51 -8.07
N SER A 42 8.99 -3.67 -7.81
CA SER A 42 10.26 -3.75 -7.10
C SER A 42 11.41 -3.27 -8.00
N GLY A 43 12.32 -2.46 -7.47
CA GLY A 43 13.56 -2.07 -8.14
C GLY A 43 14.76 -2.96 -7.81
N SER A 44 14.55 -4.02 -7.02
CA SER A 44 15.61 -4.89 -6.50
C SER A 44 16.30 -5.77 -7.57
N SER A 45 15.70 -5.93 -8.75
CA SER A 45 16.19 -6.86 -9.77
C SER A 45 17.31 -6.30 -10.66
N ARG A 46 17.28 -4.99 -10.96
CA ARG A 46 18.21 -4.30 -11.88
C ARG A 46 17.97 -2.80 -11.89
N GLU A 47 18.97 -2.04 -12.34
CA GLU A 47 18.99 -0.57 -12.32
C GLU A 47 17.84 0.07 -13.12
N ASP A 48 17.55 -0.44 -14.33
CA ASP A 48 16.41 0.00 -15.15
C ASP A 48 15.06 -0.21 -14.44
N ARG A 49 14.92 -1.25 -13.60
CA ARG A 49 13.70 -1.44 -12.80
C ARG A 49 13.61 -0.46 -11.63
N GLN A 50 14.74 -0.07 -11.04
CA GLN A 50 14.75 1.00 -10.03
C GLN A 50 14.39 2.36 -10.66
N LEU A 51 14.94 2.67 -11.84
CA LEU A 51 14.60 3.89 -12.57
C LEU A 51 13.11 3.94 -12.94
N PHE A 52 12.57 2.83 -13.46
CA PHE A 52 11.14 2.72 -13.75
C PHE A 52 10.27 2.90 -12.49
N LYS A 53 10.69 2.34 -11.35
CA LYS A 53 10.02 2.56 -10.05
C LYS A 53 9.99 4.04 -9.68
N TYR A 54 11.10 4.76 -9.82
CA TYR A 54 11.17 6.19 -9.55
C TYR A 54 10.27 7.02 -10.49
N GLU A 55 10.29 6.72 -11.78
CA GLU A 55 9.38 7.38 -12.74
C GLU A 55 7.91 7.17 -12.38
N LEU A 56 7.53 5.96 -11.97
CA LEU A 56 6.16 5.68 -11.52
C LEU A 56 5.83 6.43 -10.23
N MET A 57 6.73 6.43 -9.25
CA MET A 57 6.56 7.18 -8.00
C MET A 57 6.26 8.65 -8.28
N ASP A 58 6.98 9.29 -9.20
CA ASP A 58 6.72 10.68 -9.58
C ASP A 58 5.41 10.86 -10.36
N ARG A 59 5.09 9.94 -11.30
CA ARG A 59 3.82 9.95 -12.03
C ARG A 59 2.60 9.78 -11.11
N PHE A 60 2.73 9.01 -10.04
CA PHE A 60 1.66 8.82 -9.05
C PHE A 60 1.40 10.08 -8.22
N LYS A 61 2.39 10.95 -7.99
CA LYS A 61 2.21 12.15 -7.13
C LYS A 61 0.99 13.01 -7.51
N PRO A 62 0.84 13.49 -8.77
CA PRO A 62 -0.33 14.29 -9.14
C PRO A 62 -1.65 13.52 -9.05
N LEU A 63 -1.64 12.22 -9.34
CA LEU A 63 -2.82 11.36 -9.26
C LEU A 63 -3.31 11.22 -7.80
N LEU A 64 -2.39 10.91 -6.89
CA LEU A 64 -2.68 10.75 -5.47
C LEU A 64 -3.19 12.05 -4.84
N LYS A 65 -2.56 13.20 -5.16
CA LYS A 65 -3.05 14.52 -4.73
C LYS A 65 -4.46 14.81 -5.25
N LYS A 66 -4.72 14.51 -6.53
CA LYS A 66 -6.05 14.68 -7.12
C LYS A 66 -7.10 13.84 -6.38
N TRP A 67 -6.77 12.62 -5.98
CA TRP A 67 -7.69 11.74 -5.25
C TRP A 67 -7.96 12.22 -3.84
N ALA A 68 -6.93 12.59 -3.09
CA ALA A 68 -7.09 13.18 -1.76
C ALA A 68 -8.00 14.42 -1.78
N ALA A 69 -7.97 15.20 -2.86
CA ALA A 69 -8.81 16.39 -3.06
C ALA A 69 -10.18 16.14 -3.72
N SER A 70 -10.48 14.91 -4.16
CA SER A 70 -11.65 14.64 -5.03
C SER A 70 -13.01 14.55 -4.30
N GLY A 71 -13.01 14.52 -2.97
CA GLY A 71 -14.20 14.24 -2.15
C GLY A 71 -14.65 12.76 -2.15
N ARG A 72 -14.06 11.95 -3.04
CA ARG A 72 -14.20 10.50 -3.06
C ARG A 72 -13.24 9.87 -2.06
N GLU A 73 -13.68 8.81 -1.39
CA GLU A 73 -12.84 8.06 -0.47
C GLU A 73 -12.09 6.95 -1.21
N PHE A 74 -10.84 6.71 -0.83
CA PHE A 74 -9.99 5.68 -1.42
C PHE A 74 -9.39 4.82 -0.32
N ILE A 75 -9.33 3.51 -0.55
CA ILE A 75 -8.45 2.56 0.13
C ILE A 75 -7.55 1.95 -0.93
N ILE A 76 -6.26 2.19 -0.84
CA ILE A 76 -5.24 1.64 -1.74
C ILE A 76 -4.55 0.49 -1.01
N CYS A 77 -5.01 -0.73 -1.29
CA CYS A 77 -4.36 -1.97 -0.87
C CYS A 77 -3.20 -2.23 -1.82
N GLY A 78 -1.96 -2.14 -1.34
CA GLY A 78 -0.83 -2.38 -2.23
C GLY A 78 0.42 -2.93 -1.58
N ASP A 79 1.10 -3.80 -2.33
CA ASP A 79 2.53 -4.04 -2.19
C ASP A 79 3.25 -2.86 -2.84
N ILE A 80 3.75 -1.96 -2.00
CA ILE A 80 4.44 -0.74 -2.40
C ILE A 80 5.94 -1.00 -2.61
N ASN A 81 6.45 -2.17 -2.22
CA ASN A 81 7.88 -2.50 -2.29
C ASN A 81 8.77 -1.43 -1.59
N ILE A 82 8.26 -0.75 -0.56
CA ILE A 82 8.99 0.26 0.23
C ILE A 82 8.63 0.10 1.70
N ALA A 83 9.61 -0.01 2.58
CA ALA A 83 9.44 0.16 4.02
C ALA A 83 9.59 1.65 4.36
N HIS A 84 8.61 2.25 5.04
CA HIS A 84 8.58 3.70 5.24
C HIS A 84 9.62 4.17 6.27
N LYS A 85 9.59 3.64 7.48
CA LYS A 85 10.43 4.06 8.61
C LYS A 85 11.31 2.93 9.12
N GLU A 86 12.28 3.25 9.97
CA GLU A 86 13.18 2.25 10.58
C GLU A 86 12.43 1.15 11.35
N ILE A 87 11.26 1.47 11.90
CA ILE A 87 10.37 0.51 12.59
C ILE A 87 9.73 -0.52 11.63
N ASP A 88 9.73 -0.23 10.33
CA ASP A 88 9.08 -1.04 9.29
C ASP A 88 10.01 -2.09 8.67
N LEU A 89 11.25 -2.24 9.15
CA LEU A 89 12.12 -3.34 8.73
C LEU A 89 13.15 -3.71 9.78
N LYS A 90 13.50 -5.00 9.81
CA LYS A 90 14.64 -5.48 10.59
C LYS A 90 15.95 -5.09 9.91
N ASN A 91 16.98 -4.80 10.71
CA ASN A 91 18.33 -4.47 10.23
C ASN A 91 18.35 -3.24 9.29
N TRP A 92 17.57 -2.20 9.60
CA TRP A 92 17.46 -0.99 8.77
C TRP A 92 18.81 -0.37 8.41
N ARG A 93 19.78 -0.36 9.34
CA ARG A 93 21.11 0.26 9.15
C ARG A 93 21.83 -0.26 7.92
N SER A 94 21.83 -1.57 7.70
CA SER A 94 22.49 -2.21 6.55
C SER A 94 21.69 -2.13 5.26
N ASN A 95 20.38 -1.83 5.34
CA ASN A 95 19.47 -1.84 4.20
C ASN A 95 19.23 -0.46 3.57
N GLN A 96 19.83 0.60 4.10
CA GLN A 96 19.68 1.98 3.59
C GLN A 96 20.14 2.18 2.13
N LYS A 97 20.88 1.21 1.57
CA LYS A 97 21.35 1.21 0.18
C LYS A 97 20.63 0.19 -0.72
N ASN A 98 19.62 -0.48 -0.18
CA ASN A 98 18.86 -1.50 -0.90
C ASN A 98 17.51 -0.93 -1.35
N SER A 99 17.10 -1.24 -2.58
CA SER A 99 15.75 -0.96 -3.08
C SER A 99 14.71 -1.45 -2.08
N GLY A 100 13.74 -0.59 -1.78
CA GLY A 100 12.74 -0.74 -0.75
C GLY A 100 13.04 0.01 0.55
N PHE A 101 14.26 0.51 0.75
CA PHE A 101 14.60 1.38 1.89
C PHE A 101 15.61 2.46 1.51
N LEU A 102 15.65 2.88 0.24
CA LEU A 102 16.48 4.00 -0.20
C LEU A 102 15.93 5.33 0.34
N PRO A 103 16.77 6.34 0.61
CA PRO A 103 16.32 7.65 1.08
C PRO A 103 15.22 8.29 0.23
N GLU A 104 15.31 8.17 -1.09
CA GLU A 104 14.36 8.72 -2.05
C GLU A 104 12.99 8.01 -1.97
N GLU A 105 12.98 6.70 -1.72
CA GLU A 105 11.77 5.91 -1.53
C GLU A 105 11.06 6.26 -0.22
N ARG A 106 11.82 6.44 0.86
CA ARG A 106 11.27 6.88 2.15
C ARG A 106 10.75 8.31 2.07
N ALA A 107 11.46 9.21 1.40
CA ALA A 107 11.03 10.58 1.18
C ALA A 107 9.74 10.66 0.36
N TRP A 108 9.55 9.74 -0.59
CA TRP A 108 8.29 9.62 -1.32
C TRP A 108 7.13 9.17 -0.43
N MET A 109 7.36 8.19 0.46
CA MET A 109 6.37 7.78 1.47
C MET A 109 6.05 8.92 2.45
N ASP A 110 7.06 9.66 2.91
CA ASP A 110 6.88 10.86 3.74
C ASP A 110 5.98 11.88 3.03
N TRP A 111 6.27 12.18 1.76
CA TRP A 111 5.45 13.07 0.95
C TRP A 111 4.01 12.54 0.80
N TRP A 112 3.82 11.26 0.50
CA TRP A 112 2.48 10.69 0.26
C TRP A 112 1.59 10.79 1.50
N LEU A 113 2.16 10.53 2.67
CA LEU A 113 1.44 10.58 3.95
C LEU A 113 1.35 11.98 4.57
N SER A 114 2.02 12.98 3.99
CA SER A 114 1.92 14.38 4.38
C SER A 114 1.21 15.21 3.31
N ASP A 115 1.96 15.79 2.38
CA ASP A 115 1.46 16.64 1.28
C ASP A 115 0.53 15.90 0.31
N GLY A 116 0.66 14.57 0.21
CA GLY A 116 -0.24 13.71 -0.53
C GLY A 116 -1.61 13.55 0.12
N GLY A 117 -1.75 13.90 1.41
CA GLY A 117 -3.02 13.96 2.14
C GLY A 117 -3.64 12.60 2.45
N MET A 118 -2.84 11.53 2.47
CA MET A 118 -3.29 10.16 2.69
C MET A 118 -2.78 9.62 4.03
N VAL A 119 -3.34 8.50 4.49
CA VAL A 119 -3.08 7.93 5.82
C VAL A 119 -2.64 6.47 5.68
N ASP A 120 -1.55 6.10 6.36
CA ASP A 120 -1.19 4.69 6.58
C ASP A 120 -2.09 4.13 7.68
N VAL A 121 -3.13 3.39 7.27
CA VAL A 121 -4.17 2.93 8.20
C VAL A 121 -3.63 1.95 9.23
N PHE A 122 -2.62 1.14 8.89
CA PHE A 122 -2.04 0.21 9.84
C PHE A 122 -1.45 0.96 11.05
N ARG A 123 -0.74 2.06 10.80
CA ARG A 123 -0.05 2.83 11.85
C ARG A 123 -0.96 3.69 12.71
N GLU A 124 -2.18 4.01 12.25
CA GLU A 124 -3.20 4.64 13.09
C GLU A 124 -3.74 3.69 14.16
N VAL A 125 -3.70 2.38 13.90
CA VAL A 125 -4.25 1.35 14.82
C VAL A 125 -3.14 0.64 15.60
N GLU A 126 -2.00 0.33 14.96
CA GLU A 126 -0.88 -0.40 15.54
C GLU A 126 0.46 0.37 15.36
N PRO A 127 0.85 1.18 16.36
CA PRO A 127 2.09 1.96 16.31
C PRO A 127 3.34 1.14 16.69
N GLY A 128 3.18 -0.13 17.12
CA GLY A 128 4.24 -0.95 17.68
C GLY A 128 5.25 -1.51 16.67
N PRO A 129 6.44 -1.95 17.15
CA PRO A 129 7.50 -2.48 16.31
C PRO A 129 7.29 -3.94 15.92
N ASP A 130 8.21 -4.46 15.09
CA ASP A 130 8.30 -5.88 14.68
C ASP A 130 7.07 -6.42 13.90
N GLN A 131 6.29 -5.49 13.32
CA GLN A 131 5.17 -5.73 12.43
C GLN A 131 5.64 -5.67 10.97
N PHE A 132 5.79 -6.81 10.31
CA PHE A 132 6.33 -6.93 8.95
C PHE A 132 5.38 -7.72 8.07
N THR A 133 5.37 -7.49 6.77
CA THR A 133 4.48 -8.16 5.82
C THR A 133 5.25 -8.98 4.78
N TRP A 134 6.58 -8.88 4.72
CA TRP A 134 7.44 -9.63 3.80
C TRP A 134 8.70 -10.15 4.50
N TRP A 135 9.12 -11.37 4.14
CA TRP A 135 10.36 -11.99 4.62
C TRP A 135 11.07 -12.74 3.50
N SER A 136 12.39 -12.58 3.45
CA SER A 136 13.24 -13.33 2.51
C SER A 136 13.08 -14.84 2.69
N ASN A 137 13.07 -15.57 1.57
CA ASN A 137 13.18 -17.03 1.57
C ASN A 137 14.54 -17.56 2.05
N ARG A 138 15.52 -16.68 2.31
CA ARG A 138 16.87 -17.04 2.76
C ARG A 138 17.01 -16.87 4.28
N GLY A 139 17.91 -17.64 4.89
CA GLY A 139 18.41 -17.40 6.25
C GLY A 139 17.40 -17.55 7.39
N GLN A 140 16.28 -18.27 7.17
CA GLN A 140 15.17 -18.42 8.13
C GLN A 140 14.55 -17.08 8.56
N ALA A 141 14.48 -16.10 7.65
CA ALA A 141 14.02 -14.75 7.96
C ALA A 141 12.63 -14.72 8.60
N TRP A 142 11.68 -15.53 8.10
CA TRP A 142 10.34 -15.67 8.68
C TRP A 142 10.37 -16.11 10.15
N ALA A 143 11.08 -17.21 10.45
CA ALA A 143 11.17 -17.78 11.80
C ALA A 143 11.89 -16.83 12.79
N LYS A 144 12.83 -16.02 12.30
CA LYS A 144 13.58 -15.04 13.11
C LYS A 144 12.95 -13.65 13.12
N ASN A 145 11.78 -13.49 12.49
CA ASN A 145 11.11 -12.21 12.25
C ASN A 145 12.03 -11.12 11.67
N VAL A 146 12.90 -11.49 10.73
CA VAL A 146 13.75 -10.56 9.97
C VAL A 146 12.98 -10.12 8.72
N GLY A 147 12.00 -9.24 8.91
CA GLY A 147 11.04 -8.86 7.88
C GLY A 147 11.07 -7.38 7.51
N TRP A 148 10.24 -7.03 6.54
CA TRP A 148 9.95 -5.69 6.05
C TRP A 148 8.44 -5.51 5.96
N ARG A 149 7.91 -4.33 6.27
CA ARG A 149 6.51 -3.96 6.03
C ARG A 149 6.46 -3.18 4.72
N ILE A 150 6.04 -3.86 3.67
CA ILE A 150 5.95 -3.29 2.31
C ILE A 150 4.52 -3.35 1.74
N ASP A 151 3.61 -4.00 2.46
CA ASP A 151 2.19 -4.07 2.13
C ASP A 151 1.41 -3.09 3.01
N TYR A 152 0.55 -2.31 2.38
CA TYR A 152 -0.20 -1.22 3.03
C TYR A 152 -1.66 -1.22 2.62
N GLN A 153 -2.50 -0.64 3.46
CA GLN A 153 -3.72 0.01 3.00
C GLN A 153 -3.60 1.51 3.28
N ILE A 154 -3.28 2.29 2.25
CA ILE A 154 -3.18 3.74 2.33
C ILE A 154 -4.51 4.34 1.92
N ALA A 155 -5.08 5.19 2.77
CA ALA A 155 -6.45 5.62 2.59
C ALA A 155 -6.66 7.12 2.77
N THR A 156 -7.77 7.63 2.21
CA THR A 156 -8.20 9.00 2.49
C THR A 156 -8.58 9.16 3.98
N PRO A 157 -8.43 10.37 4.56
CA PRO A 157 -8.54 10.52 6.02
C PRO A 157 -9.89 10.10 6.63
N GLN A 158 -11.03 10.23 5.92
CA GLN A 158 -12.32 9.90 6.53
C GLN A 158 -12.55 8.40 6.63
N ILE A 159 -12.23 7.63 5.59
CA ILE A 159 -12.32 6.17 5.66
C ILE A 159 -11.25 5.58 6.60
N ALA A 160 -10.05 6.18 6.68
CA ALA A 160 -9.02 5.76 7.62
C ALA A 160 -9.51 5.78 9.08
N LYS A 161 -10.21 6.85 9.49
CA LYS A 161 -10.82 6.98 10.84
C LYS A 161 -11.89 5.93 11.17
N ARG A 162 -12.32 5.13 10.19
CA ARG A 162 -13.30 4.05 10.38
C ARG A 162 -12.63 2.70 10.61
N ALA A 163 -11.31 2.60 10.45
CA ALA A 163 -10.57 1.41 10.81
C ALA A 163 -10.61 1.19 12.32
N TYR A 164 -10.74 -0.06 12.76
CA TYR A 164 -10.80 -0.39 14.19
C TYR A 164 -10.03 -1.65 14.59
N ALA A 165 -9.58 -2.45 13.61
CA ALA A 165 -8.73 -3.60 13.84
C ALA A 165 -7.80 -3.78 12.65
N VAL A 166 -6.57 -4.23 12.93
CA VAL A 166 -5.55 -4.54 11.93
C VAL A 166 -4.89 -5.86 12.32
N GLU A 167 -4.53 -6.66 11.33
CA GLU A 167 -3.86 -7.94 11.52
C GLU A 167 -2.88 -8.20 10.37
N ILE A 168 -1.71 -8.73 10.70
CA ILE A 168 -0.82 -9.35 9.74
C ILE A 168 -0.93 -10.86 9.95
N PHE A 169 -1.62 -11.53 9.02
CA PHE A 169 -1.95 -12.94 9.16
C PHE A 169 -0.71 -13.83 8.90
N LYS A 170 -0.26 -14.54 9.94
CA LYS A 170 0.96 -15.38 9.89
C LYS A 170 0.73 -16.85 10.25
N ASP A 171 -0.51 -17.24 10.55
CA ASP A 171 -0.82 -18.61 10.98
C ASP A 171 -0.52 -19.63 9.88
N ASP A 172 -0.85 -19.28 8.63
CA ASP A 172 -0.45 -20.03 7.44
C ASP A 172 0.37 -19.17 6.50
N ARG A 173 1.26 -19.84 5.75
CA ARG A 173 2.16 -19.18 4.82
C ARG A 173 1.80 -19.52 3.37
N PHE A 174 1.42 -18.50 2.61
CA PHE A 174 1.04 -18.62 1.20
C PHE A 174 2.12 -18.11 0.23
N SER A 175 2.97 -17.20 0.69
CA SER A 175 4.09 -16.64 -0.09
C SER A 175 5.23 -16.17 0.84
N ASP A 176 6.15 -15.38 0.29
CA ASP A 176 7.09 -14.55 1.05
C ASP A 176 6.44 -13.33 1.72
N HIS A 177 5.17 -13.05 1.41
CA HIS A 177 4.34 -12.07 2.08
C HIS A 177 3.33 -12.70 3.07
N ALA A 178 2.89 -11.91 4.04
CA ALA A 178 1.74 -12.17 4.91
C ALA A 178 0.56 -11.26 4.50
N PRO A 179 -0.68 -11.76 4.45
CA PRO A 179 -1.85 -10.93 4.22
C PRO A 179 -2.00 -9.82 5.26
N LEU A 180 -2.22 -8.58 4.81
CA LEU A 180 -2.61 -7.45 5.65
C LEU A 180 -4.14 -7.32 5.67
N ILE A 181 -4.73 -7.53 6.84
CA ILE A 181 -6.17 -7.47 7.08
C ILE A 181 -6.47 -6.22 7.89
N ILE A 182 -7.47 -5.45 7.44
CA ILE A 182 -7.95 -4.26 8.16
C ILE A 182 -9.47 -4.23 8.12
N ASP A 183 -10.08 -4.09 9.28
CA ASP A 183 -11.53 -3.96 9.43
C ASP A 183 -11.97 -2.50 9.55
N TYR A 184 -12.95 -2.13 8.73
CA TYR A 184 -13.53 -0.79 8.69
C TYR A 184 -15.01 -0.81 9.05
N ARG A 185 -15.47 0.17 9.84
CA ARG A 185 -16.89 0.39 10.13
C ARG A 185 -17.55 1.21 9.03
N VAL A 186 -18.08 0.52 8.02
CA VAL A 186 -18.77 1.13 6.88
C VAL A 186 -20.21 0.61 6.79
N SER A 187 -21.16 1.51 6.53
CA SER A 187 -22.56 1.16 6.29
C SER A 187 -23.00 1.53 4.87
N ASP A 188 -24.06 0.90 4.38
CA ASP A 188 -24.67 1.26 3.08
C ASP A 188 -25.06 2.73 3.00
N ARG A 189 -25.56 3.29 4.10
CA ARG A 189 -25.90 4.70 4.20
C ARG A 189 -24.66 5.57 3.98
N TRP A 190 -23.53 5.21 4.61
CA TRP A 190 -22.28 5.95 4.45
C TRP A 190 -21.78 5.92 3.00
N LEU A 191 -21.81 4.74 2.35
CA LEU A 191 -21.37 4.59 0.97
C LEU A 191 -22.19 5.46 -0.01
N ARG A 192 -23.47 5.71 0.29
CA ARG A 192 -24.38 6.50 -0.56
C ARG A 192 -24.44 7.98 -0.22
N THR A 193 -23.85 8.41 0.90
CA THR A 193 -23.88 9.82 1.31
C THR A 193 -22.87 10.59 0.47
N VAL A 194 -23.34 11.50 -0.37
CA VAL A 194 -22.49 12.48 -1.06
C VAL A 194 -22.14 13.57 -0.02
N SER A 195 -20.86 13.83 0.18
CA SER A 195 -20.39 14.98 0.99
C SER A 195 -20.61 16.28 0.24
#